data_AF-A0A8J7RCM8-F1
#
_entry.id   AF-A0A8J7RCM8-F1
#
_cell.length_a   1.000
_cell.length_b   1.000
_cell.length_c   1.000
_cell.angle_alpha   90.00
_cell.angle_beta   90.00
_cell.angle_gamma   90.00
#
_symmetry.space_group_name_H-M   'P 1'
#
loop_
_entity.id
_entity.type
_entity.pdbx_description
1 polymer ?
#
loop_
_entity_poly.entity_id
_entity_poly.type
_entity_poly.pdbx_seq_one_letter_code
_entity_poly.pdbx_strand_id
1 'polypeptide(L)'
;MARKHKSRDSGDIIASVIVHGLGVAALLCGLFVLWWGEDQTSRYYRLGSSALQSAVEMTDISKVDPSFEGKLVHATGRAECAAPLEDPLFGVSLKAFTLKRDVRYYQLVEHEKKKKDENGRIEVTYDYSARWMRSPVLPDRFHSSYQKKRAKLPLTELKSLSLTAEDVRFGAYLIPRFLVTSVHNAQPVKPALTEEGKAALRRQLHAAGDLLHETEDGFYIGSDPSIPHLGDVRI
;
A
#
# COMPACT_ATOMS: atom_id res chain seq x y z
N MET A 1 -46.21 -25.66 -58.00
CA MET A 1 -45.23 -26.62 -57.43
C MET A 1 -45.16 -26.41 -55.93
N ALA A 2 -45.59 -27.40 -55.15
CA ALA A 2 -45.82 -27.29 -53.71
C ALA A 2 -44.52 -27.26 -52.89
N ARG A 3 -44.44 -26.34 -51.92
CA ARG A 3 -43.32 -26.16 -51.00
C ARG A 3 -43.31 -27.31 -49.99
N LYS A 4 -42.35 -28.22 -50.08
CA LYS A 4 -42.20 -29.38 -49.18
C LYS A 4 -41.90 -28.87 -47.77
N HIS A 5 -42.86 -29.00 -46.86
CA HIS A 5 -42.73 -28.63 -45.45
C HIS A 5 -41.81 -29.67 -44.76
N LYS A 6 -40.60 -29.27 -44.39
CA LYS A 6 -39.67 -30.11 -43.62
C LYS A 6 -40.27 -30.28 -42.21
N SER A 7 -40.69 -31.50 -41.84
CA SER A 7 -41.15 -31.80 -40.47
C SER A 7 -39.97 -31.74 -39.52
N ARG A 8 -40.11 -31.02 -38.41
CA ARG A 8 -39.10 -30.95 -37.34
C ARG A 8 -38.94 -32.33 -36.73
N ASP A 9 -37.71 -32.83 -36.66
CA ASP A 9 -37.40 -34.13 -36.07
C ASP A 9 -37.58 -34.07 -34.54
N SER A 10 -38.02 -35.16 -33.91
CA SER A 10 -38.22 -35.25 -32.46
C SER A 10 -36.93 -34.97 -31.69
N GLY A 11 -35.77 -35.29 -32.28
CA GLY A 11 -34.44 -34.97 -31.72
C GLY A 11 -34.18 -33.46 -31.59
N ASP A 12 -34.63 -32.65 -32.55
CA ASP A 12 -34.48 -31.18 -32.54
C ASP A 12 -35.33 -30.54 -31.43
N ILE A 13 -36.49 -31.13 -31.12
CA ILE A 13 -37.38 -30.67 -30.05
C ILE A 13 -36.76 -30.97 -28.68
N ILE A 14 -36.21 -32.18 -28.48
CA ILE A 14 -35.56 -32.57 -27.23
C ILE A 14 -34.31 -31.71 -26.98
N ALA A 15 -33.47 -31.50 -28.00
CA ALA A 15 -32.30 -30.64 -27.89
C ALA A 15 -32.69 -29.19 -27.54
N SER A 16 -33.75 -28.66 -28.18
CA SER A 16 -34.29 -27.34 -27.85
C SER A 16 -34.73 -27.27 -26.37
N VAL A 17 -35.50 -28.23 -25.87
CA VAL A 17 -35.97 -28.22 -24.47
C VAL A 17 -34.81 -28.25 -23.47
N ILE A 18 -33.78 -29.05 -23.74
CA ILE A 18 -32.58 -29.13 -22.89
C ILE A 18 -31.83 -27.79 -22.84
N VAL A 19 -31.62 -27.14 -24.00
CA VAL A 19 -30.90 -25.85 -24.08
C VAL A 19 -31.66 -24.75 -23.33
N HIS A 20 -32.98 -24.66 -23.51
CA HIS A 20 -33.79 -23.66 -22.81
C HIS A 20 -33.84 -23.94 -21.29
N GLY A 21 -33.94 -25.21 -20.90
CA GLY A 21 -33.91 -25.62 -19.48
C GLY A 21 -32.58 -25.26 -18.80
N LEU A 22 -31.45 -25.49 -19.47
CA LEU A 22 -30.13 -25.11 -18.97
C LEU A 22 -29.98 -23.58 -18.85
N GLY A 23 -30.53 -22.83 -19.81
CA GLY A 23 -30.55 -21.37 -19.78
C GLY A 23 -31.35 -20.81 -18.60
N VAL A 24 -32.53 -21.38 -18.31
CA VAL A 24 -33.35 -21.00 -17.14
C VAL A 24 -32.62 -21.35 -15.85
N ALA A 25 -32.00 -22.53 -15.77
CA ALA A 25 -31.22 -22.93 -14.60
C ALA A 25 -30.03 -21.99 -14.35
N ALA A 26 -29.31 -21.60 -15.39
CA ALA A 26 -28.20 -20.64 -15.30
C ALA A 26 -28.68 -19.25 -14.84
N LEU A 27 -29.84 -18.78 -15.31
CA LEU A 27 -30.45 -17.53 -14.84
C LEU A 27 -30.81 -17.58 -13.35
N LEU A 28 -31.45 -18.67 -12.91
CA LEU A 28 -31.81 -18.85 -11.49
C LEU A 28 -30.57 -18.92 -10.59
N CYS A 29 -29.53 -19.64 -11.02
CA CYS A 29 -28.25 -19.66 -10.33
C CYS A 29 -27.61 -18.26 -10.25
N GLY A 30 -27.63 -17.49 -11.34
CA GLY A 30 -27.13 -16.11 -11.37
C GLY A 30 -27.86 -15.20 -10.38
N LEU A 31 -29.19 -15.29 -10.32
CA LEU A 31 -30.00 -14.55 -9.35
C LEU A 31 -29.70 -14.95 -7.91
N PHE A 32 -29.49 -16.24 -7.65
CA PHE A 32 -29.13 -16.73 -6.32
C PHE A 32 -27.75 -16.23 -5.87
N VAL A 33 -26.76 -16.26 -6.77
CA VAL A 33 -25.41 -15.72 -6.48
C VAL A 33 -25.45 -14.21 -6.24
N LEU A 34 -26.23 -13.46 -7.01
CA LEU A 34 -26.43 -12.03 -6.80
C LEU A 34 -27.06 -11.74 -5.44
N TRP A 35 -28.14 -12.45 -5.10
CA TRP A 35 -28.81 -12.31 -3.81
C TRP A 35 -27.87 -12.64 -2.63
N TRP A 36 -27.06 -13.70 -2.75
CA TRP A 36 -26.06 -14.07 -1.74
C TRP A 36 -24.95 -13.01 -1.58
N GLY A 37 -24.55 -12.35 -2.66
CA GLY A 37 -23.60 -11.24 -2.61
C GLY A 37 -24.17 -9.94 -2.02
N GLU A 38 -25.46 -9.70 -2.24
CA GLU A 38 -26.14 -8.48 -1.80
C GLU A 38 -26.39 -8.47 -0.27
N ASP A 39 -26.58 -9.63 0.34
CA ASP A 39 -26.75 -9.78 1.79
C ASP A 39 -25.50 -9.34 2.59
N GLN A 40 -24.29 -9.60 2.08
CA GLN A 40 -23.07 -9.13 2.75
C GLN A 40 -22.87 -7.62 2.63
N THR A 41 -23.19 -7.02 1.49
CA THR A 41 -22.95 -5.59 1.24
C THR A 41 -23.94 -4.72 2.02
N SER A 42 -25.21 -5.16 2.12
CA SER A 42 -26.26 -4.38 2.79
C SER A 42 -26.06 -4.24 4.30
N ARG A 43 -25.45 -5.24 4.96
CA ARG A 43 -25.19 -5.21 6.42
C ARG A 43 -24.16 -4.14 6.80
N TYR A 44 -23.12 -3.93 6.00
CA TYR A 44 -22.13 -2.88 6.25
C TYR A 44 -22.71 -1.47 6.00
N TYR A 45 -23.54 -1.30 4.96
CA TYR A 45 -24.17 0.00 4.67
C TYR A 45 -25.18 0.41 5.74
N ARG A 46 -26.01 -0.50 6.25
CA ARG A 46 -27.00 -0.17 7.29
C ARG A 46 -26.35 0.12 8.65
N LEU A 47 -25.28 -0.59 9.00
CA LEU A 47 -24.51 -0.32 10.21
C LEU A 47 -23.79 1.04 10.12
N GLY A 48 -23.17 1.35 8.97
CA GLY A 48 -22.52 2.64 8.74
C GLY A 48 -23.48 3.82 8.72
N SER A 49 -24.62 3.73 8.03
CA SER A 49 -25.59 4.83 7.94
C SER A 49 -26.35 5.08 9.25
N SER A 50 -26.72 4.03 9.97
CA SER A 50 -27.39 4.16 11.28
C SER A 50 -26.41 4.66 12.36
N ALA A 51 -25.14 4.27 12.27
CA ALA A 51 -24.07 4.82 13.11
C ALA A 51 -23.87 6.32 12.83
N LEU A 52 -23.75 6.72 11.56
CA LEU A 52 -23.61 8.13 11.19
C LEU A 52 -24.81 9.00 11.58
N GLN A 53 -26.03 8.48 11.51
CA GLN A 53 -27.24 9.20 11.96
C GLN A 53 -27.35 9.36 13.48
N SER A 54 -26.67 8.50 14.25
CA SER A 54 -26.61 8.57 15.72
C SER A 54 -25.32 9.21 16.25
N ALA A 55 -24.44 9.67 15.35
CA ALA A 55 -23.23 10.37 15.73
C ALA A 55 -23.58 11.74 16.33
N VAL A 56 -23.05 12.01 17.53
CA VAL A 56 -23.23 13.29 18.20
C VAL A 56 -21.98 14.14 17.99
N GLU A 57 -22.18 15.40 17.59
CA GLU A 57 -21.09 16.36 17.50
C GLU A 57 -20.59 16.74 18.90
N MET A 58 -19.30 16.58 19.15
CA MET A 58 -18.63 17.05 20.36
C MET A 58 -17.94 18.38 20.04
N THR A 59 -18.58 19.48 20.46
CA THR A 59 -18.12 20.85 20.18
C THR A 59 -17.00 21.32 21.10
N ASP A 60 -16.93 20.82 22.32
CA ASP A 60 -15.87 21.10 23.28
C ASP A 60 -15.07 19.85 23.60
N ILE A 61 -13.77 19.90 23.29
CA ILE A 61 -12.82 18.81 23.52
C ILE A 61 -11.93 19.07 24.74
N SER A 62 -12.06 20.24 25.38
CA SER A 62 -11.17 20.72 26.44
C SER A 62 -11.42 20.05 27.79
N LYS A 63 -12.56 19.38 27.95
CA LYS A 63 -12.97 18.68 29.18
C LYS A 63 -13.59 17.34 28.81
N VAL A 64 -13.47 16.37 29.71
CA VAL A 64 -14.18 15.10 29.59
C VAL A 64 -15.62 15.30 30.06
N ASP A 65 -16.58 15.20 29.15
CA ASP A 65 -18.01 15.22 29.46
C ASP A 65 -18.59 13.79 29.47
N PRO A 66 -19.05 13.28 30.64
CA PRO A 66 -19.69 11.96 30.76
C PRO A 66 -20.93 11.78 29.88
N SER A 67 -21.54 12.87 29.40
CA SER A 67 -22.74 12.82 28.56
C SER A 67 -22.50 12.12 27.20
N PHE A 68 -21.23 11.99 26.78
CA PHE A 68 -20.84 11.32 25.53
C PHE A 68 -20.49 9.83 25.70
N GLU A 69 -20.48 9.28 26.92
CA GLU A 69 -20.16 7.88 27.15
C GLU A 69 -21.13 6.93 26.42
N GLY A 70 -20.59 5.93 25.73
CA GLY A 70 -21.36 4.95 24.96
C GLY A 70 -21.98 5.48 23.66
N LYS A 71 -21.77 6.75 23.31
CA LYS A 71 -22.25 7.35 22.06
C LYS A 71 -21.15 7.34 20.99
N LEU A 72 -21.55 7.24 19.74
CA LEU A 72 -20.66 7.57 18.63
C LEU A 72 -20.52 9.09 18.57
N VAL A 73 -19.29 9.58 18.57
CA VAL A 73 -19.02 11.02 18.52
C VAL A 73 -18.18 11.36 17.30
N HIS A 74 -18.39 12.56 16.77
CA HIS A 74 -17.44 13.20 15.86
C HIS A 74 -17.01 14.53 16.44
N ALA A 75 -15.72 14.86 16.33
CA ALA A 75 -15.14 16.05 16.91
C ALA A 75 -14.07 16.60 15.97
N THR A 76 -13.93 17.93 15.96
CA THR A 76 -12.88 18.61 15.22
C THR A 76 -12.04 19.42 16.19
N GLY A 77 -10.73 19.36 16.03
CA GLY A 77 -9.82 20.12 16.88
C GLY A 77 -8.37 19.79 16.59
N ARG A 78 -7.48 20.46 17.32
CA ARG A 78 -6.05 20.24 17.20
C ARG A 78 -5.63 19.13 18.17
N ALA A 79 -4.99 18.10 17.64
CA ALA A 79 -4.27 17.13 18.45
C ALA A 79 -2.81 17.58 18.64
N GLU A 80 -2.27 17.31 19.80
CA GLU A 80 -0.94 17.75 20.22
C GLU A 80 -0.16 16.60 20.85
N CYS A 81 1.15 16.61 20.63
CA CYS A 81 2.10 15.71 21.30
C CYS A 81 3.15 16.55 22.03
N ALA A 82 3.49 16.16 23.24
CA ALA A 82 4.41 16.93 24.07
C ALA A 82 5.87 16.66 23.68
N ALA A 83 6.23 15.40 23.53
CA ALA A 83 7.59 14.95 23.21
C ALA A 83 7.85 14.96 21.69
N PRO A 84 9.03 15.43 21.23
CA PRO A 84 9.44 15.30 19.84
C PRO A 84 9.80 13.85 19.50
N LEU A 85 9.64 13.49 18.22
CA LEU A 85 10.19 12.27 17.63
C LEU A 85 11.49 12.61 16.91
N GLU A 86 12.49 11.74 17.02
CA GLU A 86 13.85 12.01 16.54
C GLU A 86 14.37 10.93 15.59
N ASP A 87 14.97 11.35 14.48
CA ASP A 87 15.87 10.51 13.69
C ASP A 87 17.29 11.13 13.73
N PRO A 88 18.13 10.69 14.68
CA PRO A 88 19.46 11.27 14.88
C PRO A 88 20.38 11.12 13.66
N LEU A 89 20.16 10.10 12.83
CA LEU A 89 21.00 9.88 11.64
C LEU A 89 20.84 11.00 10.62
N PHE A 90 19.65 11.60 10.56
CA PHE A 90 19.32 12.68 9.63
C PHE A 90 19.11 14.03 10.34
N GLY A 91 19.46 14.13 11.63
CA GLY A 91 19.32 15.36 12.41
C GLY A 91 17.88 15.86 12.50
N VAL A 92 16.89 14.96 12.39
CA VAL A 92 15.47 15.32 12.42
C VAL A 92 14.97 15.24 13.86
N SER A 93 14.39 16.33 14.38
CA SER A 93 13.67 16.35 15.66
C SER A 93 12.46 17.27 15.51
N LEU A 94 11.25 16.70 15.62
CA LEU A 94 10.00 17.47 15.52
C LEU A 94 8.86 16.85 16.33
N LYS A 95 7.89 17.69 16.70
CA LYS A 95 6.63 17.24 17.29
C LYS A 95 5.72 16.71 16.18
N ALA A 96 5.57 15.40 16.13
CA ALA A 96 4.71 14.72 15.17
C ALA A 96 4.08 13.48 15.81
N PHE A 97 2.93 13.07 15.29
CA PHE A 97 2.26 11.84 15.72
C PHE A 97 3.01 10.58 15.30
N THR A 98 3.66 10.65 14.14
CA THR A 98 4.45 9.55 13.58
C THR A 98 5.55 10.13 12.71
N LEU A 99 6.76 9.61 12.87
CA LEU A 99 7.93 9.93 12.06
C LEU A 99 8.37 8.66 11.33
N LYS A 100 8.50 8.73 10.00
CA LYS A 100 8.90 7.60 9.16
C LYS A 100 10.09 7.99 8.30
N ARG A 101 11.15 7.18 8.37
CA ARG A 101 12.22 7.16 7.38
C ARG A 101 11.90 6.07 6.35
N ASP A 102 11.59 6.45 5.12
CA ASP A 102 11.24 5.51 4.04
C ASP A 102 12.41 5.31 3.08
N VAL A 103 13.29 4.37 3.43
CA VAL A 103 14.43 4.04 2.57
C VAL A 103 13.97 3.18 1.40
N ARG A 104 14.37 3.56 0.19
CA ARG A 104 14.13 2.79 -1.03
C ARG A 104 15.39 2.63 -1.84
N TYR A 105 15.50 1.47 -2.47
CA TYR A 105 16.66 1.03 -3.23
C TYR A 105 16.28 0.84 -4.69
N TYR A 106 17.00 1.46 -5.63
CA TYR A 106 16.77 1.26 -7.04
C TYR A 106 17.52 0.02 -7.51
N GLN A 107 16.79 -1.06 -7.74
CA GLN A 107 17.38 -2.39 -7.93
C GLN A 107 16.68 -3.14 -9.05
N LEU A 108 17.37 -4.14 -9.58
CA LEU A 108 16.77 -5.07 -10.52
C LEU A 108 15.84 -6.01 -9.74
N VAL A 109 14.63 -6.21 -10.25
CA VAL A 109 13.63 -7.10 -9.65
C VAL A 109 13.20 -8.11 -10.70
N GLU A 110 13.21 -9.39 -10.31
CA GLU A 110 12.67 -10.50 -11.10
C GLU A 110 11.16 -10.64 -10.88
N HIS A 111 10.42 -10.82 -11.96
CA HIS A 111 8.98 -11.02 -11.99
C HIS A 111 8.70 -12.37 -12.63
N GLU A 112 8.00 -13.23 -11.89
CA GLU A 112 7.57 -14.54 -12.38
C GLU A 112 6.23 -14.41 -13.12
N LYS A 113 6.18 -14.90 -14.36
CA LYS A 113 4.97 -15.01 -15.17
C LYS A 113 4.63 -16.47 -15.40
N LYS A 114 3.39 -16.84 -15.11
CA LYS A 114 2.85 -18.18 -15.40
C LYS A 114 1.86 -18.08 -16.53
N LYS A 115 2.07 -18.87 -17.57
CA LYS A 115 1.12 -19.04 -18.67
C LYS A 115 0.69 -20.49 -18.70
N LYS A 116 -0.62 -20.72 -18.83
CA LYS A 116 -1.16 -22.06 -19.03
C LYS A 116 -1.45 -22.24 -20.52
N ASP A 117 -0.87 -23.27 -21.10
CA ASP A 117 -1.09 -23.60 -22.50
C ASP A 117 -2.40 -24.37 -22.71
N GLU A 118 -2.83 -24.50 -23.96
CA GLU A 118 -4.06 -25.21 -24.37
C GLU A 118 -4.11 -26.66 -23.87
N ASN A 119 -2.94 -27.28 -23.68
CA ASN A 119 -2.79 -28.65 -23.17
C ASN A 119 -2.73 -28.71 -21.63
N GLY A 120 -2.94 -27.60 -20.93
CA GLY A 120 -2.97 -27.50 -19.48
C GLY A 120 -1.61 -27.45 -18.78
N ARG A 121 -0.49 -27.41 -19.53
CA ARG A 121 0.87 -27.23 -18.98
C ARG A 121 1.09 -25.79 -18.54
N ILE A 122 1.82 -25.61 -17.43
CA ILE A 122 2.20 -24.28 -16.93
C ILE A 122 3.62 -23.98 -17.42
N GLU A 123 3.74 -23.00 -18.29
CA GLU A 123 5.01 -22.38 -18.66
C GLU A 123 5.32 -21.23 -17.68
N VAL A 124 6.53 -21.23 -17.12
CA VAL A 124 7.01 -20.18 -16.22
C VAL A 124 8.10 -19.38 -16.92
N THR A 125 7.91 -18.07 -17.05
CA THR A 125 8.87 -17.14 -17.64
C THR A 125 9.27 -16.09 -16.62
N TYR A 126 10.52 -15.64 -16.65
CA TYR A 126 11.04 -14.63 -15.74
C TYR A 126 11.38 -13.34 -16.49
N ASP A 127 10.78 -12.23 -16.07
CA ASP A 127 11.08 -10.89 -16.56
C ASP A 127 11.83 -10.07 -15.52
N TYR A 128 12.57 -9.05 -15.96
CA TYR A 128 13.41 -8.25 -15.07
C TYR A 128 13.19 -6.78 -15.34
N SER A 129 13.00 -5.98 -14.28
CA SER A 129 12.89 -4.52 -14.40
C SER A 129 13.56 -3.82 -13.22
N ALA A 130 14.15 -2.65 -13.48
CA ALA A 130 14.72 -1.81 -12.44
C ALA A 130 13.62 -1.01 -11.75
N ARG A 131 13.51 -1.12 -10.43
CA ARG A 131 12.46 -0.48 -9.64
C ARG A 131 12.96 -0.08 -8.26
N TRP A 132 12.28 0.89 -7.65
CA TRP A 132 12.48 1.26 -6.26
C TRP A 132 11.82 0.23 -5.33
N MET A 133 12.63 -0.44 -4.51
CA MET A 133 12.20 -1.45 -3.53
C MET A 133 12.47 -0.97 -2.11
N ARG A 134 11.63 -1.36 -1.15
CA ARG A 134 11.82 -1.00 0.28
C ARG A 134 12.89 -1.82 1.00
N SER A 135 13.30 -2.93 0.41
CA SER A 135 14.29 -3.85 0.97
C SER A 135 15.29 -4.24 -0.10
N PRO A 136 16.56 -4.50 0.27
CA PRO A 136 17.54 -5.03 -0.66
C PRO A 136 17.13 -6.39 -1.24
N VAL A 137 17.25 -6.52 -2.55
CA VAL A 137 17.05 -7.75 -3.32
C VAL A 137 18.40 -8.40 -3.55
N LEU A 138 18.54 -9.67 -3.16
CA LEU A 138 19.76 -10.44 -3.37
C LEU A 138 19.77 -11.02 -4.80
N PRO A 139 20.70 -10.60 -5.68
CA PRO A 139 20.72 -11.06 -7.06
C PRO A 139 20.98 -12.55 -7.22
N ASP A 140 21.64 -13.18 -6.25
CA ASP A 140 21.97 -14.61 -6.28
C ASP A 140 20.76 -15.52 -6.45
N ARG A 141 19.57 -15.01 -6.07
CA ARG A 141 18.30 -15.72 -6.17
C ARG A 141 17.65 -15.64 -7.56
N PHE A 142 18.17 -14.83 -8.48
CA PHE A 142 17.61 -14.74 -9.83
C PHE A 142 17.79 -16.05 -10.60
N HIS A 143 16.92 -16.30 -11.56
CA HIS A 143 17.00 -17.47 -12.42
C HIS A 143 18.01 -17.25 -13.56
N SER A 144 18.13 -16.01 -14.06
CA SER A 144 19.07 -15.67 -15.14
C SER A 144 20.46 -15.34 -14.62
N SER A 145 21.46 -16.17 -14.97
CA SER A 145 22.88 -15.93 -14.63
C SER A 145 23.42 -14.61 -15.20
N TYR A 146 22.93 -14.17 -16.36
CA TYR A 146 23.26 -12.87 -16.94
C TYR A 146 22.77 -11.72 -16.04
N GLN A 147 21.53 -11.80 -15.57
CA GLN A 147 20.96 -10.77 -14.70
C GLN A 147 21.62 -10.74 -13.32
N LYS A 148 22.06 -11.90 -12.78
CA LYS A 148 22.89 -11.93 -11.55
C LYS A 148 24.11 -11.05 -11.65
N LYS A 149 24.83 -11.12 -12.79
CA LYS A 149 26.06 -10.34 -13.03
C LYS A 149 25.78 -8.85 -13.26
N ARG A 150 24.62 -8.51 -13.82
CA ARG A 150 24.22 -7.13 -14.11
C ARG A 150 23.66 -6.40 -12.89
N ALA A 151 23.02 -7.13 -11.99
CA ALA A 151 22.48 -6.55 -10.78
C ALA A 151 23.59 -5.93 -9.92
N LYS A 152 23.27 -4.83 -9.25
CA LYS A 152 24.17 -4.15 -8.33
C LYS A 152 23.58 -4.20 -6.92
N LEU A 153 24.46 -4.41 -5.94
CA LEU A 153 24.10 -4.23 -4.54
C LEU A 153 23.83 -2.74 -4.27
N PRO A 154 23.01 -2.43 -3.25
CA PRO A 154 22.89 -1.06 -2.75
C PRO A 154 24.25 -0.40 -2.53
N LEU A 155 24.35 0.89 -2.82
CA LEU A 155 25.51 1.70 -2.44
C LEU A 155 25.69 1.80 -0.93
N THR A 156 24.58 1.74 -0.19
CA THR A 156 24.57 1.66 1.27
C THR A 156 23.37 0.83 1.72
N GLU A 157 23.47 0.17 2.86
CA GLU A 157 22.34 -0.49 3.49
C GLU A 157 21.85 0.34 4.67
N LEU A 158 20.60 0.82 4.57
CA LEU A 158 19.96 1.62 5.60
C LEU A 158 18.56 1.12 5.90
N LYS A 159 18.25 0.91 7.17
CA LYS A 159 16.92 0.45 7.57
C LYS A 159 15.93 1.60 7.58
N SER A 160 14.73 1.37 7.07
CA SER A 160 13.59 2.25 7.34
C SER A 160 13.29 2.31 8.85
N LEU A 161 12.78 3.44 9.30
CA LEU A 161 12.43 3.70 10.70
C LEU A 161 10.97 4.14 10.77
N SER A 162 10.25 3.72 11.82
CA SER A 162 8.90 4.21 12.10
C SER A 162 8.77 4.43 13.60
N LEU A 163 8.65 5.68 14.00
CA LEU A 163 8.42 6.10 15.38
C LEU A 163 6.99 6.64 15.49
N THR A 164 6.34 6.39 16.62
CA THR A 164 4.98 6.87 16.90
C THR A 164 4.99 7.49 18.29
N ALA A 165 4.38 8.67 18.42
CA ALA A 165 4.25 9.32 19.72
C ALA A 165 3.36 8.49 20.65
N GLU A 166 3.79 8.34 21.90
CA GLU A 166 3.05 7.58 22.91
C GLU A 166 1.85 8.38 23.43
N ASP A 167 2.08 9.66 23.77
CA ASP A 167 1.07 10.55 24.33
C ASP A 167 0.61 11.60 23.31
N VAL A 168 -0.43 11.24 22.55
CA VAL A 168 -1.12 12.17 21.66
C VAL A 168 -2.44 12.59 22.30
N ARG A 169 -2.57 13.88 22.61
CA ARG A 169 -3.77 14.45 23.23
C ARG A 169 -4.64 15.17 22.21
N PHE A 170 -5.93 15.07 22.40
CA PHE A 170 -6.95 15.83 21.68
C PHE A 170 -7.79 16.56 22.73
N GLY A 171 -7.34 17.75 23.11
CA GLY A 171 -7.82 18.44 24.30
C GLY A 171 -7.63 17.60 25.57
N ALA A 172 -8.72 17.29 26.28
CA ALA A 172 -8.70 16.46 27.47
C ALA A 172 -8.52 14.96 27.18
N TYR A 173 -8.76 14.53 25.95
CA TYR A 173 -8.77 13.11 25.56
C TYR A 173 -7.39 12.62 25.13
N LEU A 174 -7.09 11.36 25.42
CA LEU A 174 -5.92 10.66 24.86
C LEU A 174 -6.35 9.92 23.60
N ILE A 175 -5.62 10.10 22.51
CA ILE A 175 -5.88 9.37 21.26
C ILE A 175 -5.27 7.97 21.37
N PRO A 176 -6.07 6.90 21.22
CA PRO A 176 -5.55 5.54 21.17
C PRO A 176 -4.54 5.33 20.04
N ARG A 177 -3.51 4.52 20.30
CA ARG A 177 -2.42 4.26 19.35
C ARG A 177 -2.89 3.84 17.96
N PHE A 178 -3.96 3.04 17.85
CA PHE A 178 -4.46 2.59 16.55
C PHE A 178 -4.94 3.75 15.67
N LEU A 179 -5.55 4.79 16.26
CA LEU A 179 -5.96 6.01 15.56
C LEU A 179 -4.74 6.87 15.18
N VAL A 180 -3.75 6.96 16.07
CA VAL A 180 -2.49 7.66 15.78
C VAL A 180 -1.81 7.04 14.55
N THR A 181 -1.77 5.70 14.47
CA THR A 181 -1.16 4.99 13.34
C THR A 181 -2.01 4.97 12.06
N SER A 182 -3.31 5.22 12.15
CA SER A 182 -4.21 5.31 10.98
C SER A 182 -4.22 6.70 10.34
N VAL A 183 -3.54 7.69 10.92
CA VAL A 183 -3.39 9.00 10.28
C VAL A 183 -2.61 8.84 8.98
N HIS A 184 -3.26 9.17 7.87
CA HIS A 184 -2.71 9.08 6.53
C HIS A 184 -2.60 10.49 5.96
N ASN A 185 -1.43 11.11 6.05
CA ASN A 185 -1.04 12.31 5.30
C ASN A 185 0.41 12.69 5.65
N ALA A 186 1.35 11.79 5.36
CA ALA A 186 2.75 12.06 5.66
C ALA A 186 3.25 13.24 4.82
N GLN A 187 3.88 14.21 5.48
CA GLN A 187 4.53 15.35 4.82
C GLN A 187 6.03 15.10 4.79
N PRO A 188 6.73 15.41 3.67
CA PRO A 188 8.18 15.34 3.63
C PRO A 188 8.80 16.23 4.71
N VAL A 189 9.84 15.72 5.36
CA VAL A 189 10.59 16.48 6.37
C VAL A 189 11.97 16.75 5.79
N LYS A 190 12.28 18.03 5.58
CA LYS A 190 13.62 18.44 5.16
C LYS A 190 14.61 18.13 6.28
N PRO A 191 15.62 17.29 6.03
CA PRO A 191 16.63 17.00 7.04
C PRO A 191 17.45 18.25 7.34
N ALA A 192 17.75 18.49 8.62
CA ALA A 192 18.55 19.63 9.07
C ALA A 192 19.93 19.16 9.54
N LEU A 193 20.70 18.55 8.63
CA LEU A 193 22.09 18.15 8.94
C LEU A 193 23.05 19.31 8.75
N THR A 194 23.90 19.56 9.74
CA THR A 194 25.07 20.43 9.57
C THR A 194 26.06 19.82 8.58
N GLU A 195 27.02 20.60 8.09
CA GLU A 195 28.05 20.08 7.18
C GLU A 195 28.89 18.97 7.83
N GLU A 196 29.12 19.04 9.14
CA GLU A 196 29.75 17.97 9.92
C GLU A 196 28.86 16.72 9.98
N GLY A 197 27.55 16.90 10.14
CA GLY A 197 26.55 15.83 10.09
C GLY A 197 26.51 15.13 8.74
N LYS A 198 26.54 15.89 7.64
CA LYS A 198 26.65 15.36 6.28
C LYS A 198 27.97 14.61 6.07
N ALA A 199 29.09 15.13 6.58
CA ALA A 199 30.38 14.45 6.53
C ALA A 199 30.40 13.14 7.36
N ALA A 200 29.76 13.14 8.53
CA ALA A 200 29.57 11.93 9.33
C ALA A 200 28.69 10.90 8.59
N LEU A 201 27.60 11.35 7.98
CA LEU A 201 26.71 10.50 7.19
C LEU A 201 27.44 9.87 5.99
N ARG A 202 28.22 10.65 5.23
CA ARG A 202 29.06 10.14 4.13
C ARG A 202 29.98 9.01 4.60
N ARG A 203 30.64 9.18 5.75
CA ARG A 203 31.51 8.15 6.35
C ARG A 203 30.73 6.91 6.76
N GLN A 204 29.58 7.09 7.40
CA GLN A 204 28.76 5.99 7.91
C GLN A 204 28.10 5.17 6.79
N LEU A 205 27.73 5.82 5.69
CA LEU A 205 27.10 5.15 4.55
C LEU A 205 28.10 4.57 3.55
N HIS A 206 29.41 4.71 3.81
CA HIS A 206 30.48 4.34 2.87
C HIS A 206 30.25 4.89 1.46
N ALA A 207 29.50 6.00 1.35
CA ALA A 207 29.19 6.63 0.08
C ALA A 207 30.49 7.24 -0.46
N ALA A 208 31.03 6.67 -1.53
CA ALA A 208 32.29 7.12 -2.10
C ALA A 208 32.12 8.53 -2.70
N GLY A 209 32.88 9.52 -2.20
CA GLY A 209 32.91 10.86 -2.79
C GLY A 209 31.62 11.67 -2.62
N ASP A 210 31.16 12.29 -3.71
CA ASP A 210 30.07 13.28 -3.72
C ASP A 210 28.70 12.69 -4.12
N LEU A 211 28.47 11.41 -3.82
CA LEU A 211 27.23 10.70 -4.19
C LEU A 211 26.03 11.06 -3.31
N LEU A 212 26.23 11.83 -2.23
CA LEU A 212 25.16 12.24 -1.33
C LEU A 212 24.58 13.58 -1.79
N HIS A 213 23.35 13.55 -2.27
CA HIS A 213 22.61 14.71 -2.71
C HIS A 213 21.43 14.99 -1.78
N GLU A 214 21.31 16.23 -1.35
CA GLU A 214 20.11 16.71 -0.66
C GLU A 214 19.06 17.06 -1.71
N THR A 215 17.83 16.58 -1.52
CA THR A 215 16.69 16.81 -2.41
C THR A 215 15.58 17.54 -1.65
N GLU A 216 14.52 17.98 -2.34
CA GLU A 216 13.42 18.67 -1.67
C GLU A 216 12.71 17.80 -0.61
N ASP A 217 12.66 16.49 -0.85
CA ASP A 217 11.92 15.52 -0.05
C ASP A 217 12.79 14.69 0.91
N GLY A 218 14.12 14.86 0.89
CA GLY A 218 15.03 14.05 1.70
C GLY A 218 16.42 13.92 1.09
N PHE A 219 16.98 12.71 1.06
CA PHE A 219 18.32 12.45 0.53
C PHE A 219 18.34 11.43 -0.59
N TYR A 220 19.31 11.61 -1.50
CA TYR A 220 19.61 10.68 -2.57
C TYR A 220 21.07 10.27 -2.52
N ILE A 221 21.34 8.99 -2.73
CA ILE A 221 22.67 8.41 -2.77
C ILE A 221 22.85 7.70 -4.10
N GLY A 222 23.68 8.28 -4.94
CA GLY A 222 23.92 7.83 -6.31
C GLY A 222 24.56 8.94 -7.13
N SER A 223 24.77 8.70 -8.42
CA SER A 223 25.50 9.66 -9.25
C SER A 223 24.67 10.88 -9.64
N ASP A 224 23.36 10.72 -9.81
CA ASP A 224 22.43 11.77 -10.22
C ASP A 224 21.01 11.45 -9.73
N PRO A 225 20.39 12.31 -8.89
CA PRO A 225 19.00 12.14 -8.43
C PRO A 225 17.95 12.11 -9.54
N SER A 226 18.24 12.72 -10.69
CA SER A 226 17.31 12.81 -11.84
C SER A 226 17.31 11.56 -12.70
N ILE A 227 18.39 10.78 -12.66
CA ILE A 227 18.60 9.60 -13.51
C ILE A 227 18.99 8.42 -12.60
N PRO A 228 18.03 7.59 -12.16
CA PRO A 228 18.31 6.53 -11.21
C PRO A 228 19.10 5.37 -11.82
N HIS A 229 20.14 4.93 -11.11
CA HIS A 229 21.00 3.81 -11.48
C HIS A 229 20.89 2.66 -10.48
N LEU A 230 21.16 1.43 -10.95
CA LEU A 230 21.12 0.25 -10.09
C LEU A 230 22.09 0.42 -8.91
N GLY A 231 21.58 0.22 -7.69
CA GLY A 231 22.31 0.40 -6.44
C GLY A 231 22.01 1.72 -5.74
N ASP A 232 21.39 2.68 -6.43
CA ASP A 232 21.07 3.98 -5.85
C ASP A 232 20.05 3.85 -4.71
N VAL A 233 20.14 4.75 -3.74
CA VAL A 233 19.29 4.77 -2.55
C VAL A 233 18.65 6.13 -2.41
N ARG A 234 17.33 6.17 -2.19
CA ARG A 234 16.61 7.38 -1.80
C ARG A 234 16.03 7.21 -0.41
N ILE A 235 16.03 8.29 0.36
CA ILE A 235 15.65 8.31 1.77
C ILE A 235 14.67 9.46 1.98
#